data_AF-A0A1W9PHC1-F1
#
_entry.id   AF-A0A1W9PHC1-F1
#
_cell.length_a   1.000
_cell.length_b   1.000
_cell.length_c   1.000
_cell.angle_alpha   90.00
_cell.angle_beta   90.00
_cell.angle_gamma   90.00
#
_symmetry.space_group_name_H-M   'P 1'
#
loop_
_entity.id
_entity.type
_entity.pdbx_description
1 polymer ?
#
loop_
_entity_poly.entity_id
_entity_poly.type
_entity_poly.pdbx_seq_one_letter_code
_entity_poly.pdbx_strand_id
1 'polypeptide(L)'
;MKLLSLDIMGTGVVSYFVYISSETGTVPPITLNWNLGNADPVPQAVIITSIVINFATLALAILITMILATKALSLDSTKLDKRVID
;
A
#
# COMPACT_ATOMS: atom_id res chain seq x y z
N MET A 1 -5.35 8.28 12.72
CA MET A 1 -6.14 7.73 11.59
C MET A 1 -5.43 7.80 10.24
N LYS A 2 -4.64 8.84 9.93
CA LYS A 2 -3.98 9.02 8.62
C LYS A 2 -3.19 7.78 8.12
N LEU A 3 -2.43 7.11 8.98
CA LEU A 3 -1.67 5.90 8.63
C LEU A 3 -2.55 4.70 8.24
N LEU A 4 -3.67 4.51 8.96
CA LEU A 4 -4.64 3.46 8.63
C LEU A 4 -5.31 3.75 7.28
N SER A 5 -5.67 5.01 7.04
CA SER A 5 -6.24 5.42 5.75
C SER A 5 -5.27 5.19 4.59
N LEU A 6 -3.97 5.41 4.80
CA LEU A 6 -2.93 5.11 3.80
C LEU A 6 -2.89 3.62 3.46
N ASP A 7 -2.93 2.74 4.46
CA ASP A 7 -2.91 1.29 4.26
C ASP A 7 -4.18 0.77 3.55
N ILE A 8 -5.36 1.27 3.93
CA ILE A 8 -6.63 0.93 3.28
C ILE A 8 -6.61 1.37 1.81
N MET A 9 -6.08 2.57 1.52
CA MET A 9 -5.94 3.06 0.15
C MET A 9 -5.01 2.15 -0.67
N GLY A 10 -3.86 1.75 -0.11
CA GLY A 10 -2.95 0.80 -0.75
C GLY A 10 -3.62 -0.53 -1.07
N THR A 11 -4.38 -1.10 -0.12
CA THR A 11 -5.16 -2.32 -0.35
C THR A 11 -6.20 -2.15 -1.44
N GLY A 12 -6.89 -1.00 -1.50
CA GLY A 12 -7.86 -0.69 -2.55
C GLY A 12 -7.24 -0.65 -3.96
N VAL A 13 -6.04 -0.07 -4.09
CA VAL A 13 -5.28 -0.08 -5.36
C VAL A 13 -4.93 -1.51 -5.76
N VAL A 14 -4.45 -2.34 -4.82
CA VAL A 14 -4.16 -3.75 -5.08
C VAL A 14 -5.41 -4.50 -5.56
N SER A 15 -6.55 -4.33 -4.89
CA SER A 15 -7.82 -4.95 -5.30
C SER A 15 -8.25 -4.53 -6.71
N TYR A 16 -8.03 -3.27 -7.08
CA TYR A 16 -8.33 -2.78 -8.42
C TYR A 16 -7.46 -3.44 -9.50
N PHE A 17 -6.16 -3.63 -9.24
CA PHE A 17 -5.28 -4.36 -10.17
C PHE A 17 -5.64 -5.84 -10.28
N VAL A 18 -6.09 -6.48 -9.20
CA VAL A 18 -6.62 -7.85 -9.25
C VAL A 18 -7.85 -7.93 -10.14
N TYR A 19 -8.77 -6.96 -10.03
CA TYR A 19 -9.94 -6.88 -10.90
C TYR A 19 -9.56 -6.73 -12.37
N ILE A 20 -8.62 -5.82 -12.71
CA ILE A 20 -8.11 -5.67 -14.09
C ILE A 20 -7.53 -6.99 -14.62
N SER A 21 -6.70 -7.68 -13.83
CA SER A 21 -6.12 -8.97 -14.21
C SER A 21 -7.20 -10.02 -14.51
N SER A 22 -8.31 -9.98 -13.76
CA SER A 22 -9.42 -10.95 -13.93
C SER A 22 -10.20 -10.82 -15.24
N GLU A 23 -10.14 -9.67 -15.92
CA GLU A 23 -10.84 -9.49 -17.21
C GLU A 23 -10.24 -10.34 -18.32
N THR A 24 -8.94 -10.60 -18.27
CA THR A 24 -8.23 -11.44 -19.25
C THR A 24 -8.37 -12.94 -19.01
N GLY A 25 -8.69 -13.34 -17.78
CA GLY A 25 -8.73 -14.73 -17.37
C GLY A 25 -8.74 -14.87 -15.85
N THR A 26 -9.16 -16.04 -15.35
CA THR A 26 -9.26 -16.31 -13.90
C THR A 26 -8.24 -17.34 -13.42
N VAL A 27 -7.53 -18.02 -14.35
CA VAL A 27 -6.50 -18.98 -14.00
C VAL A 27 -5.19 -18.24 -13.68
N PRO A 28 -4.54 -18.51 -12.54
CA PRO A 28 -3.30 -17.84 -12.19
C PRO A 28 -2.19 -18.15 -13.24
N PRO A 29 -1.41 -17.15 -13.69
CA PRO A 29 -0.35 -17.32 -14.69
C PRO A 29 0.93 -17.91 -14.07
N ILE A 30 0.76 -19.03 -13.38
CA ILE A 30 1.83 -19.84 -12.78
C ILE A 30 1.92 -21.20 -13.52
N THR A 31 0.90 -21.54 -14.32
CA THR A 31 0.84 -22.80 -15.08
C THR A 31 1.65 -22.72 -16.37
N LEU A 32 2.33 -23.81 -16.73
CA LEU A 32 3.04 -23.94 -18.02
C LEU A 32 2.10 -23.97 -19.24
N ASN A 33 0.83 -24.30 -19.03
CA ASN A 33 -0.17 -24.36 -20.10
C ASN A 33 -0.97 -23.05 -20.14
N TRP A 34 -0.73 -22.23 -21.16
CA TRP A 34 -1.34 -20.89 -21.33
C TRP A 34 -2.71 -20.90 -22.01
N ASN A 35 -3.22 -22.08 -22.39
CA ASN A 35 -4.53 -22.22 -23.06
C ASN A 35 -5.71 -22.28 -22.08
N LEU A 36 -5.50 -22.08 -20.77
CA LEU A 36 -6.52 -22.28 -19.74
C LEU A 36 -7.30 -21.01 -19.37
N GLY A 37 -7.17 -19.93 -20.14
CA GLY A 37 -7.76 -18.63 -19.77
C GLY A 37 -7.00 -18.01 -18.59
N ASN A 38 -5.67 -17.91 -18.74
CA ASN A 38 -4.79 -17.35 -17.74
C ASN A 38 -5.00 -15.83 -17.60
N ALA A 39 -5.02 -15.36 -16.36
CA ALA A 39 -5.03 -13.95 -16.03
C ALA A 39 -3.72 -13.28 -16.50
N ASP A 40 -3.79 -11.99 -16.82
CA ASP A 40 -2.64 -11.20 -17.26
C ASP A 40 -1.56 -11.19 -16.17
N PRO A 41 -0.33 -11.67 -16.46
CA PRO A 41 0.78 -11.66 -15.50
C PRO A 41 1.31 -10.25 -15.20
N VAL A 42 1.06 -9.26 -16.06
CA VAL A 42 1.62 -7.91 -15.91
C VAL A 42 1.09 -7.22 -14.64
N PRO A 43 -0.23 -7.15 -14.38
CA PRO A 43 -0.76 -6.66 -13.10
C PRO A 43 -0.16 -7.33 -11.86
N GLN A 44 0.16 -8.63 -11.92
CA GLN A 44 0.68 -9.37 -10.76
C GLN A 44 2.10 -8.94 -10.37
N ALA A 45 2.95 -8.69 -11.36
CA ALA A 45 4.28 -8.11 -11.12
C ALA A 45 4.18 -6.71 -10.48
N VAL A 46 3.22 -5.89 -10.93
CA VAL A 46 2.98 -4.56 -10.35
C VAL A 46 2.45 -4.66 -8.92
N ILE A 47 1.52 -5.59 -8.65
CA ILE A 47 0.94 -5.81 -7.32
C ILE A 47 2.05 -6.14 -6.31
N ILE A 48 2.93 -7.11 -6.57
CA ILE A 48 3.95 -7.51 -5.59
C ILE A 48 4.95 -6.38 -5.31
N THR A 49 5.32 -5.60 -6.33
CA THR A 49 6.15 -4.39 -6.14
C THR A 49 5.43 -3.34 -5.30
N SER A 50 4.14 -3.09 -5.57
CA SER A 50 3.35 -2.12 -4.82
C SER A 50 3.20 -2.50 -3.34
N ILE A 51 3.03 -3.79 -3.02
CA ILE A 51 2.93 -4.29 -1.66
C ILE A 51 4.22 -4.01 -0.88
N VAL A 52 5.37 -4.29 -1.48
CA VAL A 52 6.68 -4.06 -0.84
C VAL A 52 6.91 -2.56 -0.60
N ILE A 53 6.55 -1.71 -1.56
CA ILE A 53 6.66 -0.25 -1.41
C ILE A 53 5.71 0.28 -0.33
N ASN A 54 4.44 -0.15 -0.33
CA ASN A 54 3.46 0.26 0.67
C ASN A 54 3.90 -0.17 2.08
N PHE A 55 4.41 -1.40 2.22
CA PHE A 55 4.95 -1.87 3.49
C PHE A 55 6.14 -1.02 3.97
N ALA A 56 7.12 -0.76 3.10
CA ALA A 56 8.30 0.02 3.48
C ALA A 56 7.95 1.47 3.87
N THR A 57 7.04 2.10 3.12
CA THR A 57 6.58 3.46 3.41
C THR A 57 5.76 3.53 4.70
N LEU A 58 4.89 2.56 4.96
CA LEU A 58 4.13 2.48 6.20
C LEU A 58 5.06 2.27 7.41
N ALA A 59 6.04 1.38 7.30
CA ALA A 59 7.04 1.14 8.35
C ALA A 59 7.83 2.43 8.67
N LEU A 60 8.28 3.14 7.65
CA LEU A 60 8.97 4.42 7.82
C LEU A 60 8.06 5.48 8.47
N ALA A 61 6.80 5.57 8.04
CA ALA A 61 5.85 6.53 8.58
C ALA A 61 5.53 6.24 10.06
N ILE A 62 5.41 4.97 10.44
CA ILE A 62 5.26 4.55 11.84
C ILE A 62 6.51 4.91 12.64
N LEU A 63 7.71 4.64 12.13
CA LEU A 63 8.97 5.01 12.79
C LEU A 63 9.04 6.53 13.06
N ILE A 64 8.75 7.36 12.07
CA ILE A 64 8.72 8.82 12.21
C ILE A 64 7.68 9.23 13.25
N THR A 65 6.49 8.63 13.22
CA THR A 65 5.42 8.89 14.19
C THR A 65 5.84 8.52 15.60
N MET A 66 6.58 7.42 15.79
CA MET A 66 7.11 6.99 17.08
C MET A 66 8.15 7.98 17.61
N ILE A 67 9.09 8.42 16.76
CA ILE A 67 10.08 9.45 17.11
C ILE A 67 9.38 10.74 17.52
N LEU A 68 8.32 11.13 16.79
CA LEU A 68 7.56 12.33 17.07
C LEU A 68 6.78 12.22 18.39
N ALA A 69 6.18 11.06 18.68
CA ALA A 69 5.52 10.80 19.96
C ALA A 69 6.48 10.99 21.14
N THR A 70 7.72 10.49 21.02
CA THR A 70 8.74 10.60 22.07
C THR A 70 9.27 12.03 22.21
N LYS A 71 9.52 12.74 21.10
CA LYS A 71 10.12 14.09 21.14
C LYS A 71 9.13 15.21 21.41
N ALA A 72 7.96 15.17 20.78
CA ALA A 72 6.98 16.25 20.85
C ALA A 72 5.93 16.04 21.97
N LEU A 73 5.89 14.85 22.60
CA LEU A 73 4.87 14.42 23.57
C LEU A 73 3.41 14.54 23.06
N SER A 74 3.22 14.73 21.75
CA SER A 74 1.92 14.92 21.13
C SER A 74 1.88 14.30 19.75
N LEU A 75 0.78 13.62 19.45
CA LEU A 75 0.46 13.07 18.13
C LEU A 75 -0.65 13.85 17.41
N ASP A 76 -1.11 14.95 18.01
CA ASP A 76 -2.10 15.83 17.42
C ASP A 76 -1.44 16.71 16.35
N SER A 77 -1.77 16.47 15.09
CA SER A 77 -1.21 17.22 13.97
C SER A 77 -1.51 18.72 14.06
N THR A 78 -2.69 19.12 14.57
CA THR A 78 -3.04 20.54 14.67
C THR A 78 -2.22 21.28 15.72
N LYS A 79 -1.82 20.58 16.80
CA LYS A 79 -0.92 21.14 17.82
C LYS A 79 0.53 21.19 17.34
N LEU A 80 0.94 20.21 16.55
CA LEU A 80 2.27 20.14 15.96
C LEU A 80 2.49 21.25 14.93
N ASP A 81 1.50 21.51 14.06
CA ASP A 81 1.59 22.57 13.05
C ASP A 81 1.81 23.96 13.68
N LYS A 82 1.13 24.24 14.81
CA LYS A 82 1.31 25.49 15.56
C LYS A 82 2.72 25.64 16.15
N ARG A 83 3.31 24.54 16.61
CA ARG A 83 4.65 24.51 17.22
C ARG A 83 5.80 24.70 16.22
N VAL A 84 5.54 24.53 14.92
CA VAL A 84 6.53 24.66 13.84
C VAL A 84 6.53 26.08 13.24
N ILE A 85 5.46 26.84 13.45
CA ILE A 85 5.30 28.20 12.88
C ILE A 85 5.85 29.29 13.83
N ASP A 86 5.99 28.97 15.12
CA ASP A 86 6.69 29.79 16.13
C ASP A 86 8.18 29.44 16.20
#